data_AF-A0AAD3HUD8-F1
#
_entry.id   AF-A0AAD3HUD8-F1
#
_cell.length_a   1.000
_cell.length_b   1.000
_cell.length_c   1.000
_cell.angle_alpha   90.00
_cell.angle_beta   90.00
_cell.angle_gamma   90.00
#
_symmetry.space_group_name_H-M   'P 1'
#
loop_
_entity.id
_entity.type
_entity.pdbx_description
1 polymer ?
#
loop_
_entity_poly.entity_id
_entity_poly.type
_entity_poly.pdbx_seq_one_letter_code
_entity_poly.pdbx_strand_id
1 'polypeptide(L)'
;MPRALSLALLAPLLLLAASVGTVEGAQRRQQRRRRQVEVGSGPTSEQIWDTGLMETKLSHVSMLERGREYYDDTTVRRFKGFVLGYVTPWNRGGYMNAVTFRHKLDAVAPVWFQIKMPEGQAAPTITGTHEINQTWISEL
;
A
#
# COMPACT_ATOMS: atom_id res chain seq x y z
N MET A 1 -70.83 6.88 27.18
CA MET A 1 -70.14 7.87 26.31
C MET A 1 -69.34 8.79 27.23
N PRO A 2 -68.05 9.15 27.00
CA PRO A 2 -67.36 9.24 25.72
C PRO A 2 -65.86 8.81 25.71
N ARG A 3 -65.23 8.92 24.52
CA ARG A 3 -63.79 9.08 24.20
C ARG A 3 -62.84 7.87 24.28
N ALA A 4 -63.01 6.97 23.31
CA ALA A 4 -61.94 6.14 22.75
C ALA A 4 -60.92 7.01 21.96
N LEU A 5 -60.08 7.77 22.67
CA LEU A 5 -59.13 8.73 22.04
C LEU A 5 -57.64 8.45 22.32
N SER A 6 -57.28 7.38 23.03
CA SER A 6 -55.88 7.17 23.46
C SER A 6 -55.08 6.10 22.70
N LEU A 7 -55.67 5.37 21.75
CA LEU A 7 -54.94 4.35 20.98
C LEU A 7 -54.48 4.82 19.59
N ALA A 8 -55.11 5.86 19.03
CA ALA A 8 -54.79 6.36 17.69
C ALA A 8 -53.46 7.13 17.61
N LEU A 9 -52.93 7.62 18.75
CA LEU A 9 -51.64 8.33 18.83
C LEU A 9 -50.43 7.43 19.13
N LEU A 10 -50.67 6.21 19.64
CA LEU A 10 -49.61 5.24 19.97
C LEU A 10 -49.10 4.48 18.73
N ALA A 11 -49.98 4.13 17.81
CA ALA A 11 -49.62 3.47 16.56
C ALA A 11 -48.66 4.29 15.66
N PRO A 12 -48.88 5.60 15.40
CA PRO A 12 -47.94 6.40 14.61
C PRO A 12 -46.60 6.63 15.34
N LEU A 13 -46.60 6.68 16.69
CA LEU A 13 -45.37 6.83 17.48
C LEU A 13 -44.49 5.56 17.43
N LEU A 14 -45.10 4.38 17.49
CA LEU A 14 -44.43 3.09 17.32
C LEU A 14 -43.88 2.90 15.90
N LEU A 15 -44.61 3.35 14.87
CA LEU A 15 -44.15 3.36 13.49
C LEU A 15 -42.96 4.30 13.27
N LEU A 16 -42.91 5.45 13.96
CA LEU A 16 -41.75 6.35 13.94
C LEU A 16 -40.52 5.75 14.64
N ALA A 17 -40.70 5.06 15.77
CA ALA A 17 -39.60 4.41 16.47
C ALA A 17 -39.00 3.24 15.66
N ALA A 18 -39.84 2.48 14.95
CA ALA A 18 -39.41 1.40 14.07
C ALA A 18 -38.65 1.90 12.82
N SER A 19 -38.99 3.09 12.30
CA SER A 19 -38.28 3.68 11.16
C SER A 19 -36.89 4.22 11.58
N VAL A 20 -36.74 4.75 12.79
CA VAL A 20 -35.43 5.24 13.29
C VAL A 20 -34.41 4.10 13.37
N GLY A 21 -34.79 2.93 13.93
CA GLY A 21 -33.88 1.78 14.04
C GLY A 21 -33.44 1.20 12.69
N THR A 22 -34.30 1.27 11.66
CA THR A 22 -33.96 0.82 10.30
C THR A 22 -33.08 1.82 9.56
N VAL A 23 -33.29 3.12 9.76
CA VAL A 23 -32.44 4.18 9.20
C VAL A 23 -31.06 4.17 9.85
N GLU A 24 -30.94 4.06 11.17
CA GLU A 24 -29.64 3.95 11.85
C GLU A 24 -28.89 2.67 11.46
N GLY A 25 -29.59 1.54 11.35
CA GLY A 25 -29.02 0.28 10.89
C GLY A 25 -28.52 0.35 9.44
N ALA A 26 -29.28 0.99 8.55
CA ALA A 26 -28.91 1.23 7.16
C ALA A 26 -27.73 2.21 7.05
N GLN A 27 -27.74 3.29 7.84
CA GLN A 27 -26.65 4.27 7.91
C GLN A 27 -25.36 3.64 8.46
N ARG A 28 -25.42 2.83 9.52
CA ARG A 28 -24.25 2.08 10.02
C ARG A 28 -23.71 1.09 8.98
N ARG A 29 -24.58 0.42 8.23
CA ARG A 29 -24.18 -0.47 7.11
C ARG A 29 -23.53 0.31 5.97
N GLN A 30 -24.08 1.48 5.62
CA GLN A 30 -23.56 2.34 4.57
C GLN A 30 -22.24 3.01 4.99
N GLN A 31 -22.11 3.44 6.24
CA GLN A 31 -20.88 4.00 6.81
C GLN A 31 -19.77 2.95 6.91
N ARG A 32 -20.11 1.70 7.28
CA ARG A 32 -19.18 0.56 7.17
C ARG A 32 -18.76 0.27 5.73
N ARG A 33 -19.68 0.42 4.76
CA ARG A 33 -19.39 0.29 3.32
C ARG A 33 -18.59 1.47 2.74
N ARG A 34 -18.62 2.63 3.40
CA ARG A 34 -18.01 3.90 2.98
C ARG A 34 -16.76 4.30 3.75
N ARG A 35 -16.29 3.51 4.72
CA ARG A 35 -14.95 3.75 5.29
C ARG A 35 -13.93 3.53 4.19
N GLN A 36 -13.62 4.62 3.50
CA GLN A 36 -12.49 4.72 2.61
C GLN A 36 -11.29 4.57 3.52
N VAL A 37 -10.58 3.46 3.34
CA VAL A 37 -9.37 3.19 4.11
C VAL A 37 -8.36 4.27 3.73
N GLU A 38 -7.97 5.09 4.69
CA GLU A 38 -6.93 6.09 4.48
C GLU A 38 -5.59 5.36 4.39
N VAL A 39 -4.95 5.47 3.22
CA VAL A 39 -3.66 4.83 2.97
C VAL A 39 -2.56 5.77 3.45
N GLY A 40 -1.96 5.44 4.59
CA GLY A 40 -0.74 6.06 5.09
C GLY A 40 0.44 5.76 4.16
N SER A 41 1.40 6.69 4.10
CA SER A 41 2.60 6.56 3.28
C SER A 41 3.70 7.46 3.83
N GLY A 42 4.95 7.05 3.64
CA GLY A 42 6.12 7.88 3.90
C GLY A 42 6.86 7.49 5.17
N PRO A 43 7.85 8.32 5.57
CA PRO A 43 8.63 8.08 6.75
C PRO A 43 7.76 8.28 8.01
N THR A 44 7.93 7.41 8.99
CA THR A 44 7.36 7.52 10.33
C THR A 44 8.47 7.34 11.36
N SER A 45 8.30 7.91 12.55
CA SER A 45 9.24 7.73 13.65
C SER A 45 9.06 6.39 14.40
N GLU A 46 8.07 5.59 14.00
CA GLU A 46 7.74 4.31 14.62
C GLU A 46 8.49 3.18 13.90
N GLN A 47 9.14 2.29 14.66
CA GLN A 47 9.77 1.11 14.05
C GLN A 47 8.74 0.04 13.75
N ILE A 48 8.97 -0.77 12.71
CA ILE A 48 8.05 -1.84 12.28
C ILE A 48 7.64 -2.81 13.41
N TRP A 49 8.50 -3.02 14.40
CA TRP A 49 8.24 -3.86 15.57
C TRP A 49 7.09 -3.35 16.45
N ASP A 50 6.90 -2.02 16.50
CA ASP A 50 5.90 -1.37 17.33
C ASP A 50 4.56 -1.20 16.58
N THR A 51 4.60 -1.27 15.24
CA THR A 51 3.43 -1.03 14.38
C THR A 51 2.33 -2.08 14.41
N GLY A 52 2.62 -3.27 14.95
CA GLY A 52 1.73 -4.45 14.85
C GLY A 52 1.68 -5.09 13.44
N LEU A 53 2.56 -4.66 12.51
CA LEU A 53 2.63 -5.23 11.16
C LEU A 53 3.41 -6.55 11.08
N MET A 54 4.10 -6.96 12.15
CA MET A 54 4.90 -8.18 12.22
C MET A 54 4.16 -9.38 12.84
N GLU A 55 2.83 -9.35 12.82
CA GLU A 55 1.99 -10.39 13.38
C GLU A 55 1.71 -11.52 12.39
N THR A 56 1.63 -12.76 12.90
CA THR A 56 1.28 -13.92 12.05
C THR A 56 -0.14 -13.79 11.46
N LYS A 57 -1.05 -13.14 12.18
CA LYS A 57 -2.42 -12.86 11.74
C LYS A 57 -2.59 -11.36 11.52
N LEU A 58 -2.18 -10.88 10.36
CA LEU A 58 -2.31 -9.47 9.95
C LEU A 58 -3.65 -9.21 9.24
N SER A 59 -4.34 -8.13 9.60
CA SER A 59 -5.55 -7.68 8.91
C SER A 59 -5.21 -6.98 7.60
N HIS A 60 -5.97 -7.28 6.54
CA HIS A 60 -5.84 -6.56 5.25
C HIS A 60 -6.07 -5.05 5.41
N VAL A 61 -6.92 -4.63 6.36
CA VAL A 61 -7.18 -3.21 6.63
C VAL A 61 -5.90 -2.54 7.12
N SER A 62 -5.21 -3.14 8.09
CA SER A 62 -3.94 -2.62 8.62
C SER A 62 -2.85 -2.57 7.55
N MET A 63 -2.82 -3.55 6.64
CA MET A 63 -1.89 -3.54 5.50
C MET A 63 -2.20 -2.41 4.51
N LEU A 64 -3.47 -2.11 4.26
CA LEU A 64 -3.87 -0.98 3.42
C LEU A 64 -3.59 0.36 4.09
N GLU A 65 -3.82 0.46 5.40
CA GLU A 65 -3.59 1.70 6.17
C GLU A 65 -2.11 2.03 6.30
N ARG A 66 -1.27 1.03 6.58
CA ARG A 66 0.13 1.28 7.01
C ARG A 66 1.19 0.64 6.12
N GLY A 67 0.82 -0.16 5.13
CA GLY A 67 1.77 -0.96 4.34
C GLY A 67 2.76 -0.17 3.49
N ARG A 68 2.60 1.16 3.38
CA ARG A 68 3.52 2.06 2.68
C ARG A 68 4.30 2.99 3.63
N GLU A 69 4.12 2.81 4.93
CA GLU A 69 4.92 3.47 5.95
C GLU A 69 6.28 2.77 6.07
N TYR A 70 7.32 3.55 6.37
CA TYR A 70 8.65 3.04 6.67
C TYR A 70 9.32 3.90 7.74
N TYR A 71 10.28 3.34 8.47
CA TYR A 71 11.01 4.10 9.49
C TYR A 71 11.86 5.20 8.84
N ASP A 72 11.79 6.41 9.39
CA ASP A 72 12.41 7.63 8.87
C ASP A 72 13.92 7.49 8.59
N ASP A 73 14.67 6.83 9.48
CA ASP A 73 16.07 6.50 9.25
C ASP A 73 16.21 5.28 8.33
N THR A 74 16.32 5.57 7.03
CA THR A 74 16.52 4.54 5.99
C THR A 74 17.96 4.02 5.95
N THR A 75 18.90 4.61 6.70
CA THR A 75 20.31 4.20 6.70
C THR A 75 20.56 2.97 7.57
N VAL A 76 19.69 2.68 8.54
CA VAL A 76 19.84 1.55 9.46
C VAL A 76 19.75 0.21 8.73
N ARG A 77 20.87 -0.50 8.64
CA ARG A 77 20.93 -1.86 8.09
C ARG A 77 20.92 -2.91 9.20
N ARG A 78 19.86 -3.73 9.24
CA ARG A 78 19.72 -4.83 10.23
C ARG A 78 20.16 -6.20 9.69
N PHE A 79 19.97 -6.43 8.39
CA PHE A 79 20.39 -7.68 7.74
C PHE A 79 21.88 -7.65 7.40
N LYS A 80 22.62 -8.68 7.85
CA LYS A 80 24.09 -8.74 7.76
C LYS A 80 24.62 -9.49 6.53
N GLY A 81 23.77 -10.18 5.79
CA GLY A 81 24.15 -10.86 4.55
C GLY A 81 24.21 -9.91 3.36
N PHE A 82 24.69 -10.42 2.23
CA PHE A 82 24.71 -9.67 0.96
C PHE A 82 23.29 -9.46 0.43
N VAL A 83 22.98 -8.24 -0.02
CA VAL A 83 21.68 -7.84 -0.54
C VAL A 83 21.83 -7.29 -1.95
N LEU A 84 21.25 -8.01 -2.91
CA LEU A 84 21.12 -7.59 -4.30
C LEU A 84 19.70 -7.06 -4.56
N GLY A 85 19.59 -5.82 -5.05
CA GLY A 85 18.33 -5.23 -5.50
C GLY A 85 18.19 -5.27 -7.03
N TYR A 86 17.13 -5.85 -7.55
CA TYR A 86 16.79 -5.72 -8.98
C TYR A 86 15.91 -4.49 -9.22
N VAL A 87 16.23 -3.71 -10.25
CA VAL A 87 15.45 -2.52 -10.64
C VAL A 87 15.05 -2.64 -12.09
N THR A 88 13.76 -2.44 -12.39
CA THR A 88 13.21 -2.67 -13.73
C THR A 88 12.60 -1.39 -14.31
N PRO A 89 12.75 -1.12 -15.63
CA PRO A 89 12.18 0.08 -16.27
C PRO A 89 10.66 0.21 -16.16
N TRP A 90 9.94 -0.92 -16.19
CA TRP A 90 8.48 -0.94 -16.14
C TRP A 90 7.90 -0.71 -14.74
N ASN A 91 8.72 -0.76 -13.69
CA ASN A 91 8.31 -0.40 -12.33
C ASN A 91 9.11 0.81 -11.84
N ARG A 92 8.62 2.01 -12.17
CA ARG A 92 9.25 3.29 -11.80
C ARG A 92 9.55 3.42 -10.30
N GLY A 93 8.72 2.82 -9.43
CA GLY A 93 8.94 2.86 -7.98
C GLY A 93 10.26 2.20 -7.54
N GLY A 94 10.79 1.26 -8.32
CA GLY A 94 12.07 0.61 -8.05
C GLY A 94 13.25 1.59 -8.05
N TYR A 95 13.25 2.58 -8.95
CA TYR A 95 14.31 3.59 -9.04
C TYR A 95 14.36 4.44 -7.78
N MET A 96 13.21 4.97 -7.36
CA MET A 96 13.08 5.77 -6.14
C MET A 96 13.47 4.94 -4.90
N ASN A 97 12.93 3.72 -4.77
CA ASN A 97 13.21 2.86 -3.62
C ASN A 97 14.70 2.49 -3.53
N ALA A 98 15.36 2.24 -4.66
CA ALA A 98 16.79 1.93 -4.66
C ALA A 98 17.62 3.09 -4.11
N VAL A 99 17.28 4.33 -4.45
CA VAL A 99 17.93 5.54 -3.89
C VAL A 99 17.57 5.72 -2.41
N THR A 100 16.29 5.66 -2.05
CA THR A 100 15.81 5.85 -0.67
C THR A 100 16.41 4.84 0.31
N PHE A 101 16.58 3.59 -0.11
CA PHE A 101 17.02 2.48 0.74
C PHE A 101 18.42 1.96 0.40
N ARG A 102 19.24 2.71 -0.37
CA ARG A 102 20.57 2.28 -0.87
C ARG A 102 21.50 1.74 0.21
N HIS A 103 21.47 2.29 1.42
CA HIS A 103 22.32 1.87 2.55
C HIS A 103 22.03 0.44 3.04
N LYS A 104 20.91 -0.15 2.59
CA LYS A 104 20.51 -1.53 2.89
C LYS A 104 20.92 -2.51 1.77
N LEU A 105 21.45 -2.03 0.66
CA LEU A 105 21.84 -2.80 -0.53
C LEU A 105 23.37 -2.85 -0.63
N ASP A 106 23.93 -3.98 -1.07
CA ASP A 106 25.35 -4.08 -1.43
C ASP A 106 25.56 -3.90 -2.94
N ALA A 107 24.55 -4.30 -3.72
CA ALA A 107 24.56 -4.14 -5.17
C ALA A 107 23.15 -3.89 -5.70
N VAL A 108 23.09 -3.18 -6.83
CA VAL A 108 21.86 -2.96 -7.60
C VAL A 108 22.08 -3.48 -9.02
N ALA A 109 21.18 -4.34 -9.49
CA ALA A 109 21.17 -4.90 -10.85
C ALA A 109 20.00 -4.30 -11.65
N PRO A 110 20.24 -3.24 -12.44
CA PRO A 110 19.23 -2.73 -13.34
C PRO A 110 18.98 -3.70 -14.51
N VAL A 111 17.72 -4.04 -14.75
CA VAL A 111 17.29 -4.98 -15.79
C VAL A 111 17.07 -4.24 -17.11
N TRP A 112 18.18 -3.80 -17.72
CA TRP A 112 18.17 -3.02 -18.97
C TRP A 112 18.59 -3.81 -20.19
N PHE A 113 19.59 -4.68 -20.01
CA PHE A 113 20.28 -5.30 -21.13
C PHE A 113 19.67 -6.62 -21.56
N GLN A 114 19.75 -6.91 -22.86
CA GLN A 114 19.45 -8.22 -23.42
C GLN A 114 20.59 -8.66 -24.32
N ILE A 115 20.85 -9.96 -24.37
CA ILE A 115 21.77 -10.56 -25.33
C ILE A 115 20.92 -11.11 -26.47
N LYS A 116 21.22 -10.72 -27.71
CA LYS A 116 20.56 -11.21 -28.93
C LYS A 116 21.57 -11.89 -29.84
N MET A 117 21.15 -12.95 -30.52
CA MET A 117 21.89 -13.59 -31.62
C MET A 117 21.10 -13.37 -32.91
N PRO A 118 21.35 -12.27 -33.65
CA PRO A 118 20.66 -12.04 -34.92
C PRO A 118 21.03 -13.10 -35.95
N GLU A 119 20.07 -13.50 -36.77
CA GLU A 119 20.31 -14.47 -37.84
C GLU A 119 21.39 -13.97 -38.80
N GLY A 120 22.32 -14.86 -39.17
CA GLY A 120 23.44 -14.53 -40.05
C GLY A 120 24.60 -13.75 -39.40
N GLN A 121 24.55 -13.47 -38.09
CA GLN A 121 25.69 -12.87 -37.37
C GLN A 121 26.57 -13.94 -36.71
N ALA A 122 27.88 -13.72 -36.76
CA ALA A 122 28.87 -14.63 -36.19
C ALA A 122 28.99 -14.53 -34.65
N ALA A 123 28.46 -13.46 -34.03
CA ALA A 123 28.60 -13.19 -32.60
C ALA A 123 27.33 -12.56 -32.01
N PRO A 124 27.05 -12.79 -30.72
CA PRO A 124 25.93 -12.16 -30.04
C PRO A 124 26.17 -10.67 -29.83
N THR A 125 25.07 -9.92 -29.74
CA THR A 125 25.06 -8.46 -29.49
C THR A 125 24.30 -8.15 -28.19
N ILE A 126 24.75 -7.12 -27.48
CA ILE A 126 24.05 -6.59 -26.30
C ILE A 126 23.16 -5.42 -26.74
N THR A 127 21.88 -5.48 -26.39
CA THR A 127 20.88 -4.42 -26.63
C THR A 127 20.35 -3.85 -25.33
N GLY A 128 19.54 -2.79 -25.41
CA GLY A 128 18.90 -2.17 -24.23
C GLY A 128 19.66 -0.97 -23.64
N THR A 129 20.69 -0.48 -24.32
CA THR A 129 21.48 0.69 -23.89
C THR A 129 20.67 1.99 -23.78
N HIS A 130 19.53 2.09 -24.46
CA HIS A 130 18.62 3.23 -24.37
C HIS A 130 17.87 3.30 -23.02
N GLU A 131 17.82 2.21 -22.26
CA GLU A 131 17.21 2.17 -20.92
C GLU A 131 18.15 2.69 -19.82
N ILE A 132 19.43 2.96 -20.16
CA ILE A 132 20.42 3.46 -19.19
C ILE A 132 19.99 4.84 -18.70
N ASN A 133 19.75 4.95 -17.40
CA ASN A 133 19.43 6.21 -16.75
C ASN A 133 20.65 6.74 -15.97
N GLN A 134 21.42 7.64 -16.61
CA GLN A 134 22.64 8.22 -16.03
C GLN A 134 22.35 9.08 -14.78
N THR A 135 21.25 9.82 -14.77
CA THR A 135 20.84 10.63 -13.62
C THR A 135 20.60 9.74 -12.40
N TRP A 136 19.85 8.65 -12.57
CA TRP A 136 19.59 7.72 -11.48
C TRP A 136 20.86 7.02 -10.97
N ILE A 137 21.78 6.65 -11.86
CA ILE A 137 23.08 6.10 -11.46
C ILE A 137 23.85 7.11 -10.59
N SER A 138 23.76 8.41 -10.88
CA SER A 138 24.43 9.44 -10.07
C SER A 138 23.75 9.73 -8.72
N GLU A 139 22.48 9.38 -8.56
CA GLU A 139 21.72 9.56 -7.32
C GLU A 139 21.86 8.37 -6.33
N LEU A 140 22.18 7.19 -6.86
CA LEU A 140 22.46 5.96 -6.11
C LEU A 140 23.76 6.09 -5.31
#